data_AF-A0A8T0IGI7-F1
#
_entry.id   AF-A0A8T0IGI7-F1
#
_cell.length_a   1.000
_cell.length_b   1.000
_cell.length_c   1.000
_cell.angle_alpha   90.00
_cell.angle_beta   90.00
_cell.angle_gamma   90.00
#
_symmetry.space_group_name_H-M   'P 1'
#
loop_
_entity.id
_entity.type
_entity.pdbx_description
1 polymer ?
#
loop_
_entity_poly.entity_id
_entity_poly.type
_entity_poly.pdbx_seq_one_letter_code
_entity_poly.pdbx_strand_id
1 'polypeptide(L)'
;MYSEERKLFDYLMCCRILQGDYGPFRPQIPVTVPLWLGIAMKKRSKCRIQPPDWMSVERLSEVLEMEREAPREFQPLPFHYVEIAKLLLDNAREDFENNYMVQSLLEDIKDVRWDKVEKAKKYFCHGSQ
;
A
#
# COMPACT_ATOMS: atom_id res chain seq x y z
N MET A 1 15.68 -24.01 -26.99
CA MET A 1 14.33 -24.55 -27.28
C MET A 1 13.35 -24.37 -26.11
N TYR A 2 13.45 -23.29 -25.31
CA TYR A 2 12.53 -22.95 -24.20
C TYR A 2 12.11 -21.45 -24.23
N SER A 3 12.29 -20.79 -25.38
CA SER A 3 12.16 -19.33 -25.51
C SER A 3 10.86 -18.89 -26.18
N GLU A 4 10.18 -19.78 -26.91
CA GLU A 4 8.93 -19.45 -27.62
C GLU A 4 7.67 -19.74 -26.79
N GLU A 5 7.65 -20.80 -25.98
CA GLU A 5 6.49 -21.11 -25.13
C GLU A 5 6.24 -20.05 -24.03
N ARG A 6 7.30 -19.40 -23.53
CA ARG A 6 7.17 -18.29 -22.57
C ARG A 6 6.52 -17.05 -23.21
N LYS A 7 6.81 -16.76 -24.47
CA LYS A 7 6.23 -15.59 -25.18
C LYS A 7 4.73 -15.75 -25.43
N LEU A 8 4.26 -16.98 -25.64
CA LEU A 8 2.82 -17.28 -25.79
C LEU A 8 2.06 -17.15 -24.46
N PHE A 9 2.67 -17.51 -23.33
CA PHE A 9 2.08 -17.26 -22.01
C PHE A 9 2.04 -15.77 -21.65
N ASP A 10 3.01 -14.97 -22.12
CA ASP A 10 3.09 -13.54 -21.76
C ASP A 10 2.20 -12.61 -22.61
N TYR A 11 1.75 -13.02 -23.81
CA TYR A 11 0.96 -12.13 -24.69
C TYR A 11 -0.57 -12.26 -24.56
N LEU A 12 -1.05 -13.23 -23.77
CA LEU A 12 -2.48 -13.58 -23.69
C LEU A 12 -2.93 -14.12 -22.33
N MET A 13 -2.20 -13.83 -21.24
CA MET A 13 -2.64 -14.25 -19.91
C MET A 13 -3.76 -13.32 -19.43
N CYS A 14 -5.01 -13.72 -19.66
CA CYS A 14 -6.15 -13.21 -18.92
C CYS A 14 -6.41 -14.18 -17.76
N CYS A 15 -6.20 -13.74 -16.52
CA CYS A 15 -6.57 -14.55 -15.37
C CYS A 15 -8.08 -14.44 -15.16
N ARG A 16 -8.84 -15.39 -15.72
CA ARG A 16 -10.26 -15.58 -15.41
C ARG A 16 -10.39 -16.20 -14.01
N ILE A 17 -10.91 -15.44 -13.08
CA ILE A 17 -11.15 -15.84 -11.70
C ILE A 17 -12.63 -15.67 -11.42
N LEU A 18 -13.15 -16.34 -10.39
CA LEU A 18 -14.57 -16.27 -9.99
C LEU A 18 -15.08 -14.82 -9.84
N GLN A 19 -14.18 -13.86 -9.60
CA GLN A 19 -14.49 -12.45 -9.37
C GLN A 19 -14.22 -11.53 -10.58
N GLY A 20 -13.79 -12.06 -11.73
CA GLY A 20 -13.55 -11.27 -12.95
C GLY A 20 -12.36 -11.75 -13.78
N ASP A 21 -12.21 -11.13 -14.94
CA ASP A 21 -11.13 -11.35 -15.88
C ASP A 21 -10.05 -10.27 -15.68
N TYR A 22 -8.82 -10.64 -15.29
CA TYR A 22 -7.69 -9.72 -15.15
C TYR A 22 -6.74 -9.86 -16.34
N GLY A 23 -6.58 -8.81 -17.14
CA GLY A 23 -5.69 -8.79 -18.30
C GLY A 23 -6.30 -8.06 -19.51
N PRO A 24 -5.56 -7.94 -20.63
CA PRO A 24 -4.33 -8.65 -20.94
C PRO A 24 -3.07 -8.04 -20.31
N PHE A 25 -2.22 -8.86 -19.70
CA PHE A 25 -0.89 -8.42 -19.27
C PHE A 25 0.01 -8.27 -20.49
N ARG A 26 0.47 -7.04 -20.74
CA ARG A 26 1.44 -6.76 -21.80
C ARG A 26 2.74 -6.27 -21.18
N PRO A 27 3.91 -6.70 -21.68
CA PRO A 27 5.18 -6.20 -21.19
C PRO A 27 5.22 -4.68 -21.21
N GLN A 28 5.72 -4.07 -20.13
CA GLN A 28 5.89 -2.62 -19.97
C GLN A 28 4.60 -1.79 -19.97
N ILE A 29 3.42 -2.42 -19.93
CA ILE A 29 2.15 -1.71 -19.75
C ILE A 29 1.65 -1.97 -18.33
N PRO A 30 1.46 -0.93 -17.49
CA PRO A 30 0.91 -1.11 -16.16
C PRO A 30 -0.55 -1.56 -16.24
N VAL A 31 -0.94 -2.49 -15.39
CA VAL A 31 -2.31 -3.02 -15.32
C VAL A 31 -2.75 -3.02 -13.86
N THR A 32 -3.94 -2.48 -13.60
CA THR A 32 -4.54 -2.50 -12.27
C THR A 32 -5.00 -3.92 -11.94
N VAL A 33 -4.41 -4.48 -10.90
CA VAL A 33 -4.75 -5.79 -10.36
C VAL A 33 -5.03 -5.70 -8.86
N PRO A 34 -5.80 -6.63 -8.29
CA PRO A 34 -5.93 -6.74 -6.85
C PRO A 34 -4.57 -6.96 -6.19
N LEU A 35 -4.42 -6.43 -4.97
CA LEU A 35 -3.16 -6.50 -4.21
C LEU A 35 -2.64 -7.94 -4.07
N TRP A 36 -3.51 -8.90 -3.78
CA TRP A 36 -3.14 -10.30 -3.63
C TRP A 36 -2.56 -10.89 -4.92
N LEU A 37 -3.08 -10.50 -6.08
CA LEU A 37 -2.59 -10.97 -7.38
C LEU A 37 -1.24 -10.32 -7.71
N GLY A 38 -1.11 -9.01 -7.46
CA GLY A 38 0.14 -8.28 -7.63
C GLY A 38 1.27 -8.88 -6.80
N ILE A 39 1.02 -9.16 -5.52
CA ILE A 39 2.01 -9.80 -4.62
C ILE A 39 2.36 -11.21 -5.10
N ALA A 40 1.37 -12.00 -5.53
CA ALA A 40 1.63 -13.35 -6.03
C ALA A 40 2.50 -13.34 -7.30
N MET A 41 2.33 -12.35 -8.18
CA MET A 41 3.17 -12.16 -9.37
C MET A 41 4.57 -11.65 -9.02
N LYS A 42 4.68 -10.74 -8.05
CA LYS A 42 5.95 -10.21 -7.56
C LYS A 42 6.82 -11.29 -6.94
N LYS A 43 6.24 -12.17 -6.12
CA LYS A 43 6.92 -13.36 -5.54
C LYS A 43 7.48 -14.33 -6.59
N ARG A 44 6.92 -14.33 -7.80
CA ARG A 44 7.39 -15.12 -8.95
C ARG A 44 8.35 -14.34 -9.86
N SER A 45 8.74 -13.12 -9.47
CA SER A 45 9.58 -12.19 -10.23
C SER A 45 9.05 -11.86 -11.62
N LYS A 46 7.71 -11.80 -11.78
CA LYS A 46 7.04 -11.55 -13.07
C LYS A 46 6.52 -10.13 -13.25
N CYS A 47 6.52 -9.32 -12.19
CA CYS A 47 6.09 -7.93 -12.26
C CYS A 47 6.94 -7.03 -11.37
N ARG A 48 6.86 -5.73 -11.65
CA ARG A 48 7.26 -4.66 -10.77
C ARG A 48 6.00 -4.00 -10.23
N ILE A 49 5.90 -3.78 -8.94
CA ILE A 49 4.76 -3.10 -8.34
C ILE A 49 5.01 -1.59 -8.43
N GLN A 50 4.01 -0.83 -8.88
CA GLN A 50 4.06 0.62 -8.73
C GLN A 50 3.50 0.98 -7.35
N PRO A 51 4.22 1.76 -6.55
CA PRO A 51 3.73 2.18 -5.24
C PRO A 51 2.43 3.00 -5.40
N PRO A 52 1.44 2.85 -4.52
CA PRO A 52 0.24 3.68 -4.54
C PRO A 52 0.56 5.16 -4.31
N ASP A 53 -0.18 6.05 -4.95
CA ASP A 53 0.06 7.51 -4.90
C ASP A 53 0.06 8.10 -3.47
N TRP A 54 -0.75 7.54 -2.57
CA TRP A 54 -0.81 7.99 -1.17
C TRP A 54 0.42 7.57 -0.35
N MET A 55 1.20 6.60 -0.83
CA MET A 55 2.37 6.02 -0.16
C MET A 55 3.68 6.62 -0.70
N SER A 56 3.65 7.90 -1.07
CA SER A 56 4.85 8.68 -1.39
C SER A 56 5.35 9.43 -0.17
N VAL A 57 6.63 9.78 -0.16
CA VAL A 57 7.25 10.54 0.95
C VAL A 57 6.57 11.90 1.11
N GLU A 58 6.24 12.56 0.02
CA GLU A 58 5.62 13.89 -0.01
C GLU A 58 4.23 13.84 0.62
N ARG A 59 3.40 12.87 0.20
CA ARG A 59 2.03 12.72 0.71
C ARG A 59 1.99 12.29 2.16
N LEU A 60 2.84 11.34 2.56
CA LEU A 60 2.89 10.91 3.95
C LEU A 60 3.41 12.01 4.89
N SER A 61 4.35 12.83 4.42
CA SER A 61 4.82 14.00 5.19
C SER A 61 3.71 15.02 5.38
N GLU A 62 2.97 15.36 4.32
CA GLU A 62 1.81 16.25 4.37
C GLU A 62 0.75 15.73 5.35
N VAL A 63 0.41 14.45 5.26
CA VAL A 63 -0.55 13.80 6.16
C VAL A 63 -0.07 13.84 7.61
N LEU A 64 1.21 13.56 7.88
CA LEU A 64 1.76 13.57 9.23
C LEU A 64 1.68 14.96 9.88
N GLU A 65 2.02 16.01 9.12
CA GLU A 65 1.95 17.38 9.63
C GLU A 65 0.50 17.80 9.93
N MET A 66 -0.42 17.54 9.00
CA MET A 66 -1.86 17.80 9.24
C MET A 66 -2.43 16.96 10.40
N GLU A 67 -1.92 15.74 10.60
CA GLU A 67 -2.28 14.89 11.72
C GLU A 67 -1.76 15.48 13.05
N ARG A 68 -0.58 16.10 13.07
CA ARG A 68 -0.07 16.80 14.26
C ARG A 68 -0.83 18.10 14.56
N GLU A 69 -1.20 18.85 13.53
CA GLU A 69 -1.94 20.12 13.66
C GLU A 69 -3.38 19.95 14.15
N ALA A 70 -4.05 18.85 13.78
CA ALA A 70 -5.44 18.59 14.13
C ALA A 70 -5.57 17.57 15.29
N PRO A 71 -5.52 17.98 16.57
CA PRO A 71 -5.47 17.04 17.71
C PRO A 71 -6.74 16.20 17.91
N ARG A 72 -7.87 16.60 17.32
CA ARG A 72 -9.19 15.95 17.50
C ARG A 72 -9.70 15.20 16.27
N GLU A 73 -9.02 15.35 15.14
CA GLU A 73 -9.46 14.80 13.85
C GLU A 73 -8.35 13.94 13.24
N PHE A 74 -8.75 12.89 12.53
CA PHE A 74 -7.83 12.01 11.80
C PHE A 74 -7.78 12.43 10.35
N GLN A 75 -6.58 12.51 9.79
CA GLN A 75 -6.44 12.82 8.37
C GLN A 75 -6.86 11.61 7.52
N PRO A 76 -7.40 11.82 6.31
CA PRO A 76 -7.86 10.70 5.49
C PRO A 76 -6.67 9.86 5.00
N LEU A 77 -6.71 8.56 5.28
CA LEU A 77 -5.88 7.54 4.62
C LEU A 77 -6.78 6.39 4.17
N PRO A 78 -6.37 5.61 3.15
CA PRO A 78 -7.14 4.45 2.72
C PRO A 78 -7.46 3.50 3.87
N PHE A 79 -8.62 2.86 3.78
CA PHE A 79 -8.97 1.80 4.70
C PHE A 79 -7.92 0.68 4.60
N HIS A 80 -7.46 0.17 5.74
CA HIS A 80 -6.36 -0.80 5.84
C HIS A 80 -4.99 -0.32 5.31
N TYR A 81 -4.69 0.98 5.37
CA TYR A 81 -3.39 1.50 4.92
C TYR A 81 -2.20 0.79 5.59
N VAL A 82 -2.33 0.36 6.86
CA VAL A 82 -1.27 -0.34 7.61
C VAL A 82 -0.97 -1.70 7.00
N GLU A 83 -2.01 -2.49 6.73
CA GLU A 83 -1.89 -3.82 6.16
C GLU A 83 -1.37 -3.74 4.72
N ILE A 84 -1.89 -2.80 3.93
CA ILE A 84 -1.43 -2.56 2.56
C ILE A 84 0.05 -2.18 2.56
N ALA A 85 0.45 -1.20 3.39
CA ALA A 85 1.83 -0.75 3.46
C ALA A 85 2.78 -1.87 3.89
N LYS A 86 2.41 -2.64 4.93
CA LYS A 86 3.22 -3.78 5.39
C LYS A 86 3.39 -4.82 4.29
N LEU A 87 2.31 -5.23 3.64
CA LEU A 87 2.38 -6.22 2.56
C LEU A 87 3.26 -5.75 1.40
N LEU A 88 3.20 -4.47 1.05
CA LEU A 88 4.02 -3.91 -0.03
C LEU A 88 5.49 -3.78 0.37
N LEU A 89 5.79 -3.28 1.57
CA LEU A 89 7.18 -3.16 2.05
C LEU A 89 7.83 -4.53 2.28
N ASP A 90 7.07 -5.57 2.65
CA ASP A 90 7.59 -6.92 2.83
C ASP A 90 7.93 -7.62 1.51
N ASN A 91 7.20 -7.32 0.42
CA ASN A 91 7.29 -8.09 -0.84
C ASN A 91 7.84 -7.30 -2.03
N ALA A 92 7.85 -5.97 -1.95
CA ALA A 92 8.20 -5.09 -3.06
C ALA A 92 8.97 -3.85 -2.61
N ARG A 93 9.76 -3.97 -1.53
CA ARG A 93 10.54 -2.87 -0.94
C ARG A 93 11.39 -2.12 -1.96
N GLU A 94 12.00 -2.86 -2.88
CA GLU A 94 12.88 -2.34 -3.92
C GLU A 94 12.16 -1.53 -4.99
N ASP A 95 10.82 -1.62 -5.05
CA ASP A 95 10.02 -0.85 -6.00
C ASP A 95 9.70 0.56 -5.51
N PHE A 96 9.95 0.86 -4.22
CA PHE A 96 9.69 2.16 -3.61
C PHE A 96 10.93 3.07 -3.64
N GLU A 97 10.69 4.32 -4.01
CA GLU A 97 11.66 5.39 -3.81
C GLU A 97 11.76 5.70 -2.31
N ASN A 98 12.98 5.71 -1.79
CA ASN A 98 13.27 6.04 -0.39
C ASN A 98 12.44 5.23 0.64
N ASN A 99 12.41 3.90 0.48
CA ASN A 99 11.59 2.98 1.29
C ASN A 99 11.77 3.13 2.82
N TYR A 100 12.96 3.51 3.30
CA TYR A 100 13.22 3.75 4.72
C TYR A 100 12.41 4.94 5.24
N MET A 101 12.38 6.05 4.49
CA MET A 101 11.61 7.24 4.86
C MET A 101 10.12 6.97 4.83
N VAL A 102 9.63 6.26 3.80
CA VAL A 102 8.22 5.84 3.72
C VAL A 102 7.83 5.01 4.94
N GLN A 103 8.67 4.03 5.32
CA GLN A 103 8.42 3.21 6.51
C GLN A 103 8.40 4.05 7.79
N SER A 104 9.38 4.94 7.98
CA SER A 104 9.45 5.82 9.14
C SER A 104 8.22 6.72 9.26
N LEU A 105 7.78 7.34 8.16
CA LEU A 105 6.60 8.22 8.16
C LEU A 105 5.32 7.46 8.50
N LEU A 106 5.17 6.22 8.02
CA LEU A 106 4.03 5.38 8.37
C LEU A 106 4.01 4.99 9.85
N GLU A 107 5.19 4.72 10.42
CA GLU A 107 5.34 4.47 11.86
C GLU A 107 4.99 5.72 12.68
N ASP A 108 5.51 6.89 12.30
CA ASP A 108 5.19 8.16 12.95
C ASP A 108 3.69 8.50 12.89
N ILE A 109 3.03 8.30 11.74
CA ILE A 109 1.58 8.51 11.59
C ILE A 109 0.82 7.58 12.55
N LYS A 110 1.20 6.30 12.63
CA LYS A 110 0.55 5.35 13.53
C LYS A 110 0.70 5.77 15.00
N ASP A 111 1.87 6.22 15.39
CA ASP A 111 2.15 6.62 16.77
C ASP A 111 1.35 7.87 17.14
N VAL A 112 1.33 8.89 16.27
CA VAL A 112 0.50 10.09 16.47
C VAL A 112 -0.98 9.72 16.60
N ARG A 113 -1.48 8.79 15.77
CA ARG A 113 -2.87 8.34 15.84
C ARG A 113 -3.16 7.55 17.11
N TRP A 114 -2.23 6.71 17.54
CA TRP A 114 -2.35 5.96 18.79
C TRP A 114 -2.44 6.90 19.99
N ASP A 115 -1.59 7.93 20.04
CA ASP A 115 -1.62 8.96 21.07
C ASP A 115 -2.95 9.71 21.11
N LYS A 116 -3.52 10.06 19.94
CA LYS A 116 -4.85 10.68 19.86
C LYS A 116 -5.93 9.76 20.44
N VAL A 117 -5.91 8.48 20.09
CA VAL A 117 -6.85 7.49 20.62
C VAL A 117 -6.71 7.35 22.14
N GLU A 118 -5.48 7.30 22.66
CA GLU A 118 -5.25 7.20 24.10
C GLU A 118 -5.75 8.45 24.85
N LYS A 119 -5.48 9.64 24.32
CA LYS A 119 -5.99 10.90 24.87
C LYS A 119 -7.52 10.93 24.84
N ALA A 120 -8.14 10.54 23.73
CA ALA A 120 -9.59 10.47 23.60
C ALA A 120 -10.23 9.56 24.65
N LYS A 121 -9.63 8.40 24.94
CA LYS A 121 -10.08 7.50 26.02
C LYS A 121 -10.05 8.20 27.39
N LYS A 122 -9.00 8.96 27.71
CA LYS A 122 -8.89 9.69 28.98
C LYS A 122 -10.03 10.70 29.15
N TYR A 123 -10.37 11.47 28.10
CA TYR A 123 -11.50 12.41 28.13
C TYR A 123 -12.84 11.71 28.38
N PHE A 124 -13.05 10.54 27.78
CA PHE A 124 -14.27 9.76 28.00
C PHE A 124 -14.39 9.25 29.44
N CYS A 125 -13.29 8.74 30.03
CA CYS A 125 -13.30 8.22 31.40
C CYS A 125 -13.40 9.30 32.49
N HIS A 126 -12.82 10.49 32.27
CA HIS A 126 -12.82 11.57 33.27
C HIS A 126 -13.96 12.57 33.10
N GLY A 127 -14.67 12.58 31.97
CA GLY A 127 -15.86 13.42 31.73
C GLY A 127 -17.16 12.86 32.30
N SER A 128 -17.11 11.85 33.18
CA SER A 128 -18.26 11.22 33.85
C SER A 128 -18.33 11.54 35.36
N GLN A 129 -17.85 12.73 35.77
CA GLN A 129 -18.08 13.30 37.10
C GLN A 129 -18.76 14.66 36.98
#